data_AF-A0A8T5N9R0-F1
#
_entry.id   AF-A0A8T5N9R0-F1
#
_cell.length_a   1.000
_cell.length_b   1.000
_cell.length_c   1.000
_cell.angle_alpha   90.00
_cell.angle_beta   90.00
_cell.angle_gamma   90.00
#
_symmetry.space_group_name_H-M   'P 1'
#
loop_
_entity.id
_entity.type
_entity.pdbx_description
1 polymer ?
#
loop_
_entity_poly.entity_id
_entity_poly.type
_entity_poly.pdbx_seq_one_letter_code
_entity_poly.pdbx_strand_id
1 'polypeptide(L)'
;MSELKKLTLIVALLIAVILLLTAFVPRMMGLTPEWGGADTAAANKIGEMSDYKPWFSPLWEPPSGEIETLLFSLQAAIGAGIIGYIAGLYTGRKEKNRDNP
;
A
#
# COMPACT_ATOMS: atom_id res chain seq x y z
N MET A 1 2.76 -29.70 -7.83
CA MET A 1 2.44 -29.08 -6.51
C MET A 1 3.68 -28.53 -5.80
N SER A 2 4.89 -29.09 -6.02
CA SER A 2 6.18 -28.57 -5.50
C SER A 2 6.55 -27.20 -6.09
N GLU A 3 6.43 -27.03 -7.40
CA GLU A 3 6.87 -25.81 -8.10
C GLU A 3 6.02 -24.59 -7.73
N LEU A 4 4.72 -24.78 -7.50
CA LEU A 4 3.83 -23.70 -7.05
C LEU A 4 4.20 -23.22 -5.63
N LYS A 5 4.53 -24.14 -4.72
CA LYS A 5 4.98 -23.81 -3.35
C LYS A 5 6.33 -23.08 -3.36
N LYS A 6 7.27 -23.51 -4.22
CA LYS A 6 8.55 -22.82 -4.44
C LYS A 6 8.32 -21.40 -4.95
N LEU A 7 7.45 -21.21 -5.95
CA LEU A 7 7.12 -19.89 -6.48
C LEU A 7 6.49 -18.98 -5.42
N THR A 8 5.53 -19.48 -4.63
CA THR A 8 4.92 -18.71 -3.53
C THR A 8 5.96 -18.32 -2.47
N LEU A 9 6.87 -19.23 -2.10
CA LEU A 9 7.96 -18.94 -1.17
C LEU A 9 8.93 -17.88 -1.72
N ILE A 10 9.30 -17.97 -3.01
CA ILE A 10 10.16 -16.98 -3.66
C ILE A 10 9.48 -15.60 -3.67
N VAL A 11 8.21 -15.53 -4.05
CA VAL A 11 7.44 -14.27 -4.05
C VAL A 11 7.34 -13.69 -2.65
N ALA A 12 7.05 -14.50 -1.63
CA ALA A 12 6.99 -14.05 -0.24
C ALA A 12 8.35 -13.52 0.25
N LEU A 13 9.44 -14.20 -0.12
CA LEU A 13 10.79 -13.78 0.24
C LEU A 13 11.20 -12.48 -0.46
N LEU A 14 10.84 -12.30 -1.74
CA LEU A 14 11.05 -11.05 -2.47
C LEU A 14 10.28 -9.89 -1.83
N ILE A 15 9.01 -10.09 -1.47
CA ILE A 15 8.21 -9.09 -0.77
C ILE A 15 8.87 -8.72 0.57
N ALA A 16 9.30 -9.71 1.35
CA ALA A 16 9.97 -9.48 2.64
C ALA A 16 11.28 -8.69 2.48
N VAL A 17 12.09 -9.02 1.47
CA VAL A 17 13.32 -8.27 1.14
C VAL A 17 13.00 -6.84 0.74
N ILE A 18 12.00 -6.62 -0.12
CA ILE A 18 11.59 -5.27 -0.52
C ILE A 18 11.15 -4.46 0.70
N LEU A 19 10.32 -5.03 1.58
CA LEU A 19 9.86 -4.36 2.80
C LEU A 19 11.03 -3.98 3.72
N LEU A 20 11.98 -4.90 3.92
CA LEU A 20 13.20 -4.64 4.69
C LEU A 20 14.04 -3.53 4.07
N LEU A 21 14.26 -3.56 2.76
CA LEU A 21 15.01 -2.53 2.06
C LEU A 21 14.33 -1.16 2.22
N THR A 22 13.02 -1.07 1.99
CA THR A 22 12.27 0.18 2.12
C THR A 22 12.23 0.72 3.55
N ALA A 23 12.26 -0.15 4.57
CA ALA A 23 12.24 0.27 5.97
C ALA A 23 13.63 0.70 6.47
N PHE A 24 14.70 0.00 6.07
CA PHE A 24 16.03 0.17 6.65
C PHE A 24 17.00 1.01 5.81
N VAL A 25 16.91 0.99 4.48
CA VAL A 25 17.84 1.74 3.60
C VAL A 25 17.75 3.25 3.83
N PRO A 26 16.56 3.88 3.88
CA PRO A 26 16.47 5.33 4.10
C PRO A 26 17.03 5.74 5.47
N ARG A 27 16.75 4.92 6.50
CA ARG A 27 17.24 5.13 7.86
C ARG A 27 18.76 5.09 7.96
N MET A 28 19.42 4.16 7.24
CA MET A 28 20.88 4.08 7.19
C MET A 28 21.51 5.26 6.43
N MET A 29 20.80 5.82 5.46
CA MET A 29 21.25 6.99 4.69
C MET A 29 21.02 8.32 5.43
N GLY A 30 20.48 8.30 6.66
CA GLY A 30 20.14 9.52 7.40
C GLY A 30 18.98 10.30 6.77
N LEU A 31 18.26 9.69 5.82
CA LEU A 31 17.03 10.24 5.27
C LEU A 31 15.94 10.02 6.32
N THR A 32 15.34 11.10 6.81
CA THR A 32 14.01 11.05 7.43
C THR A 32 13.03 11.10 6.27
N PRO A 33 12.50 9.96 5.78
CA PRO A 33 11.53 10.01 4.71
C PRO A 33 10.30 10.64 5.35
N GLU A 34 10.02 11.88 4.98
CA GLU A 34 8.68 12.39 5.12
C GLU A 34 7.85 11.48 4.23
N TRP A 35 7.15 10.52 4.85
CA TRP A 35 6.24 9.61 4.17
C TRP A 35 4.98 10.38 3.76
N GLY A 36 5.18 11.47 3.02
CA GLY A 36 4.14 12.25 2.38
C GLY A 36 3.65 11.51 1.13
N GLY A 37 2.38 11.72 0.79
CA GLY A 37 1.83 11.21 -0.46
C GLY A 37 2.59 11.76 -1.66
N ALA A 38 2.45 11.08 -2.80
CA ALA A 38 2.98 11.57 -4.08
C ALA A 38 2.53 13.00 -4.39
N ASP A 39 1.33 13.37 -3.92
CA ASP A 39 0.72 14.69 -4.09
C ASP A 39 1.49 15.78 -3.31
N THR A 40 2.02 15.48 -2.12
CA THR A 40 2.85 16.42 -1.34
C THR A 40 4.15 16.73 -2.08
N ALA A 41 4.79 15.71 -2.66
CA ALA A 41 6.02 15.87 -3.43
C ALA A 41 5.79 16.70 -4.72
N ALA A 42 4.65 16.51 -5.38
CA ALA A 42 4.26 17.30 -6.53
C ALA A 42 3.98 18.76 -6.17
N ALA A 43 3.23 19.00 -5.08
CA ALA A 43 2.90 20.35 -4.61
C ALA A 43 4.15 21.17 -4.25
N ASN A 44 5.12 20.58 -3.55
CA ASN A 44 6.39 21.24 -3.20
C ASN A 44 7.14 21.71 -4.45
N LYS A 45 7.24 20.84 -5.47
CA LYS A 45 7.98 21.16 -6.70
C LYS A 45 7.27 22.18 -7.59
N ILE A 46 5.95 22.21 -7.52
CA ILE A 46 5.12 23.21 -8.21
C ILE A 46 5.20 24.57 -7.49
N GLY A 47 5.28 24.58 -6.16
CA GLY A 47 5.44 25.81 -5.36
C GLY A 47 6.77 26.53 -5.59
N GLU A 48 7.81 25.81 -6.03
CA GLU A 48 9.10 26.39 -6.42
C GLU A 48 9.07 27.08 -7.81
N MET A 49 8.04 26.84 -8.63
CA MET A 49 7.90 27.48 -9.94
C MET A 49 7.21 28.85 -9.80
N SER A 50 7.91 29.91 -10.19
CA SER A 50 7.46 31.31 -10.01
C SER A 50 6.21 31.67 -10.82
N ASP A 51 5.94 30.94 -11.90
CA ASP A 51 4.88 31.25 -12.87
C ASP A 51 3.72 30.23 -12.88
N TYR A 52 3.65 29.34 -11.88
CA TYR A 52 2.56 28.36 -11.84
C TYR A 52 1.26 28.97 -11.30
N LYS A 53 0.22 28.97 -12.13
CA LYS A 53 -1.16 29.22 -11.70
C LYS A 53 -1.91 27.90 -11.55
N PRO A 54 -2.48 27.60 -10.36
CA PRO A 54 -3.35 26.45 -10.17
C PRO A 54 -4.53 26.52 -11.15
N TRP A 55 -4.65 25.52 -12.01
CA TRP A 55 -5.74 25.38 -12.98
C TRP A 55 -6.93 24.58 -12.42
N PHE A 56 -6.78 24.05 -11.20
CA PHE A 56 -7.79 23.30 -10.48
C PHE A 56 -7.70 23.61 -8.98
N SER A 57 -8.85 23.74 -8.33
CA SER A 57 -8.97 23.85 -6.88
C SER A 57 -9.76 22.65 -6.36
N PRO A 58 -9.35 22.03 -5.25
CA PRO A 58 -10.12 20.93 -4.66
C PRO A 58 -11.55 21.39 -4.39
N LEU A 59 -12.53 20.63 -4.85
CA LEU A 59 -13.96 20.90 -4.56
C LEU A 59 -14.28 20.67 -3.08
N TRP A 60 -13.49 19.85 -2.42
CA TRP A 60 -13.56 19.56 -0.99
C TRP A 60 -12.16 19.21 -0.51
N GLU A 61 -11.75 19.84 0.58
CA GLU A 61 -10.49 19.58 1.26
C GLU A 61 -10.82 19.13 2.69
N PRO A 62 -10.23 18.04 3.20
CA PRO A 62 -10.51 17.56 4.54
C PRO A 62 -10.24 18.68 5.56
N PRO A 63 -11.14 18.89 6.55
CA PRO A 63 -10.94 19.94 7.56
C PRO A 63 -9.67 19.76 8.41
N SER A 64 -9.07 18.57 8.39
CA SER A 64 -7.84 18.20 9.13
C SER A 64 -7.16 17.00 8.48
N GLY A 65 -5.83 16.93 8.54
CA GLY A 65 -5.04 15.77 8.11
C GLY A 65 -5.33 14.49 8.91
N GLU A 66 -5.94 14.60 10.09
CA GLU A 66 -6.44 13.44 10.85
C GLU A 66 -7.59 12.74 10.11
N ILE A 67 -8.47 13.52 9.47
CA ILE A 67 -9.61 12.98 8.72
C ILE A 67 -9.12 12.33 7.43
N GLU A 68 -8.11 12.92 6.77
CA GLU A 68 -7.44 12.29 5.63
C GLU A 68 -6.86 10.92 6.01
N THR A 69 -6.10 10.85 7.10
CA THR A 69 -5.51 9.61 7.61
C THR A 69 -6.58 8.57 7.97
N LEU A 70 -7.70 9.01 8.55
CA LEU A 70 -8.83 8.15 8.88
C LEU A 70 -9.46 7.54 7.63
N LEU A 71 -9.69 8.36 6.59
CA LEU A 71 -10.27 7.89 5.33
C LEU A 71 -9.34 6.89 4.62
N PHE A 72 -8.03 7.15 4.58
CA PHE A 72 -7.04 6.20 4.07
C PHE A 72 -7.02 4.90 4.88
N SER A 73 -7.06 4.98 6.20
CA SER A 73 -7.06 3.81 7.08
C SER A 73 -8.32 2.96 6.90
N LEU A 74 -9.48 3.60 6.73
CA LEU A 74 -10.73 2.92 6.45
C LEU A 74 -10.70 2.20 5.09
N GLN A 75 -10.20 2.85 4.05
CA GLN A 75 -10.02 2.23 2.74
C GLN A 75 -9.09 1.01 2.81
N ALA A 76 -7.97 1.13 3.54
CA ALA A 76 -7.04 0.03 3.75
C ALA A 76 -7.68 -1.13 4.51
N ALA A 77 -8.48 -0.86 5.56
CA ALA A 77 -9.19 -1.87 6.32
C ALA A 77 -10.21 -2.64 5.46
N ILE A 78 -10.97 -1.93 4.63
CA ILE A 78 -11.93 -2.54 3.70
C ILE A 78 -11.18 -3.41 2.66
N GLY A 79 -10.10 -2.89 2.08
CA GLY A 79 -9.27 -3.63 1.12
C GLY A 79 -8.69 -4.93 1.71
N ALA A 80 -8.15 -4.84 2.93
CA ALA A 80 -7.66 -6.01 3.67
C ALA A 80 -8.76 -7.02 3.96
N GLY A 81 -9.97 -6.56 4.34
CA GLY A 81 -11.13 -7.40 4.56
C GLY A 81 -11.56 -8.18 3.31
N ILE A 82 -11.62 -7.52 2.15
CA ILE A 82 -11.94 -8.15 0.86
C ILE A 82 -10.90 -9.21 0.50
N ILE A 83 -9.61 -8.89 0.58
CA ILE A 83 -8.52 -9.82 0.28
C ILE A 83 -8.57 -11.03 1.22
N GLY A 84 -8.76 -10.80 2.52
CA GLY A 84 -8.88 -11.85 3.53
C GLY A 84 -10.08 -12.77 3.27
N TYR A 85 -11.25 -12.21 2.93
CA TYR A 85 -12.43 -12.99 2.58
C TYR A 85 -12.21 -13.87 1.35
N ILE A 86 -11.63 -13.31 0.28
CA ILE A 86 -11.32 -14.05 -0.95
C ILE A 86 -10.31 -15.18 -0.66
N ALA A 87 -9.22 -14.89 0.06
CA ALA A 87 -8.23 -15.88 0.46
C ALA A 87 -8.85 -17.01 1.31
N GLY A 88 -9.75 -16.67 2.23
CA GLY A 88 -10.52 -17.62 3.02
C GLY A 88 -11.41 -18.52 2.17
N LEU A 89 -12.15 -17.95 1.21
CA LEU A 89 -12.99 -18.73 0.27
C LEU A 89 -12.16 -19.73 -0.55
N TYR A 90 -11.01 -19.31 -1.08
CA TYR A 90 -10.13 -20.21 -1.84
C TYR A 90 -9.53 -21.32 -0.96
N THR A 91 -9.30 -21.04 0.32
CA THR A 91 -8.79 -22.03 1.28
C THR A 91 -9.87 -23.07 1.60
N GLY A 92 -11.09 -22.64 1.94
CA GLY A 92 -12.21 -23.54 2.20
C GLY A 92 -12.64 -24.39 1.00
N ARG A 93 -12.52 -23.86 -0.23
CA ARG A 93 -12.75 -24.65 -1.45
C ARG A 93 -11.73 -25.78 -1.65
N LYS A 94 -10.48 -25.60 -1.22
CA LYS A 94 -9.45 -26.65 -1.30
C LYS A 94 -9.69 -27.76 -0.28
N GLU A 95 -10.20 -27.43 0.91
CA GLU A 95 -10.57 -28.42 1.94
C GLU A 95 -11.78 -29.25 1.50
N LYS A 96 -12.83 -28.60 0.97
CA LYS A 96 -14.02 -29.31 0.46
C LYS A 96 -13.71 -30.30 -0.68
N ASN A 97 -12.72 -30.00 -1.52
CA ASN A 97 -12.28 -30.88 -2.60
C ASN A 97 -11.36 -32.03 -2.13
N ARG A 98 -10.86 -31.97 -0.89
CA ARG A 98 -10.04 -33.03 -0.27
C ARG A 98 -10.90 -34.03 0.51
N ASP A 99 -12.04 -33.57 1.02
CA ASP A 99 -12.99 -34.38 1.81
C ASP A 99 -14.11 -35.02 0.98
N ASN A 100 -14.14 -34.81 -0.33
CA ASN A 100 -15.01 -35.52 -1.27
C ASN A 100 -14.14 -36.32 -2.27
N PRO A 101 -13.94 -37.65 -2.06
CA PRO A 101 -13.14 -38.50 -2.95
C PRO A 101 -13.74 -38.63 -4.34
#